data_AF-A0A165U266-F1
#
_entry.id   AF-A0A165U266-F1
#
_cell.length_a   1.000
_cell.length_b   1.000
_cell.length_c   1.000
_cell.angle_alpha   90.00
_cell.angle_beta   90.00
_cell.angle_gamma   90.00
#
_symmetry.space_group_name_H-M   'P 1'
#
loop_
_entity.id
_entity.type
_entity.pdbx_description
1 polymer ?
#
loop_
_entity_poly.entity_id
_entity_poly.type
_entity_poly.pdbx_seq_one_letter_code
_entity_poly.pdbx_strand_id
1 'polypeptide(L)' 'ICAVCRAKPAIYTCPRCIMRTCSMPCSNRHKTLGDGCSGVRNKAAYVPMNEYGYMSLMNDYTFLEEMGR' A
#
# COMPACT_ATOMS: atom_id res chain seq x y z
N ILE A 1 -14.75 -0.29 -9.94
CA ILE A 1 -14.73 -1.69 -10.45
C ILE A 1 -13.40 -2.35 -10.05
N CYS A 2 -13.32 -3.68 -9.87
CA CYS A 2 -12.08 -4.40 -9.56
C CYS A 2 -11.06 -4.29 -10.70
N ALA A 3 -9.82 -3.89 -10.40
CA ALA A 3 -8.78 -3.75 -11.41
C ALA A 3 -8.29 -5.10 -11.99
N VAL A 4 -8.47 -6.19 -11.23
CA VAL A 4 -7.99 -7.54 -11.62
C VAL A 4 -9.05 -8.30 -12.43
N CYS A 5 -10.26 -8.44 -11.91
CA CYS A 5 -11.29 -9.27 -12.54
C CYS A 5 -12.37 -8.47 -13.29
N ARG A 6 -12.44 -7.15 -13.09
CA ARG A 6 -13.42 -6.22 -13.70
C ARG A 6 -14.91 -6.60 -13.57
N ALA A 7 -15.24 -7.66 -12.84
CA ALA A 7 -16.60 -8.18 -12.71
C ALA A 7 -17.38 -7.61 -11.53
N LYS A 8 -16.70 -7.23 -10.44
CA LYS A 8 -17.31 -6.76 -9.18
C LYS A 8 -16.80 -5.38 -8.78
N PRO A 9 -17.56 -4.61 -7.98
CA PRO A 9 -17.04 -3.39 -7.36
C PRO A 9 -15.85 -3.69 -6.45
N ALA A 10 -14.91 -2.76 -6.38
CA ALA A 10 -13.69 -2.94 -5.60
C ALA A 10 -13.90 -2.42 -4.17
N ILE A 11 -13.73 -3.30 -3.19
CA ILE A 11 -13.93 -3.02 -1.75
C ILE A 11 -12.62 -2.97 -0.98
N TYR A 12 -11.50 -3.42 -1.57
CA TYR A 12 -10.17 -3.39 -0.97
C TYR A 12 -9.21 -2.53 -1.80
N THR A 13 -8.20 -1.95 -1.14
CA THR A 13 -7.15 -1.15 -1.77
C THR A 13 -5.78 -1.62 -1.28
N CYS A 14 -4.86 -1.95 -2.18
CA CYS A 14 -3.51 -2.36 -1.82
C CYS A 14 -2.69 -1.18 -1.27
N PRO A 15 -2.01 -1.29 -0.11
CA PRO A 15 -1.28 -0.18 0.49
C PRO A 15 0.05 0.14 -0.22
N ARG A 16 0.53 -0.72 -1.13
CA ARG A 16 1.75 -0.49 -1.90
C ARG A 16 1.49 0.18 -3.25
N CYS A 17 0.63 -0.43 -4.07
CA CYS A 17 0.36 0.00 -5.44
C CYS A 17 -0.99 0.69 -5.63
N ILE A 18 -1.77 0.86 -4.54
CA ILE A 18 -3.08 1.53 -4.54
C ILE A 18 -4.12 0.79 -5.41
N MET A 19 -3.80 -0.42 -5.87
CA MET A 19 -4.67 -1.20 -6.74
C MET A 19 -5.93 -1.64 -6.00
N ARG A 20 -7.09 -1.34 -6.61
CA ARG A 20 -8.40 -1.65 -6.03
C ARG A 20 -8.86 -3.04 -6.44
N THR A 21 -9.18 -3.88 -5.46
CA THR A 21 -9.59 -5.27 -5.66
C THR A 21 -10.94 -5.57 -5.00
N CYS A 22 -11.70 -6.53 -5.54
CA CYS A 22 -13.01 -6.88 -4.99
C CYS A 22 -12.98 -7.96 -3.91
N SER A 23 -11.89 -8.72 -3.82
CA SER A 23 -11.81 -9.90 -2.95
C SER A 23 -10.37 -10.35 -2.74
N MET A 24 -10.15 -11.19 -1.71
CA MET A 24 -8.85 -11.81 -1.41
C MET A 24 -8.18 -12.54 -2.58
N PRO A 25 -8.87 -13.34 -3.43
CA PRO A 25 -8.21 -13.95 -4.58
C PRO A 25 -7.70 -12.90 -5.58
N CYS A 26 -8.41 -11.77 -5.75
CA CYS A 26 -7.92 -10.66 -6.56
C CYS A 26 -6.76 -9.91 -5.88
N SER A 27 -6.78 -9.81 -4.54
CA SER A 27 -5.68 -9.21 -3.80
C SER A 27 -4.41 -10.07 -3.87
N ASN A 28 -4.51 -11.40 -3.83
CA ASN A 28 -3.35 -12.27 -4.01
C ASN A 28 -2.90 -12.31 -5.46
N ARG A 29 -3.83 -12.37 -6.42
CA ARG A 29 -3.52 -12.41 -7.85
C ARG A 29 -2.77 -11.16 -8.33
N HIS A 30 -3.12 -9.95 -7.86
CA HIS A 30 -2.33 -8.77 -8.26
C HIS A 30 -0.92 -8.75 -7.65
N LYS A 31 -0.69 -9.43 -6.53
CA LYS A 31 0.64 -9.55 -5.94
C LYS A 31 1.55 -10.47 -6.75
N THR A 32 0.98 -11.47 -7.41
CA THR A 32 1.73 -12.44 -8.23
C THR A 32 1.82 -12.08 -9.71
N LEU A 33 1.07 -11.08 -10.18
CA LEU A 33 1.11 -10.60 -11.57
C LEU A 33 2.20 -9.53 -11.76
N GLY A 34 3.06 -9.68 -12.77
CA GLY A 34 4.09 -8.69 -13.15
C GLY A 34 5.32 -8.70 -12.23
N ASP A 35 5.90 -7.52 -11.96
CA ASP A 35 7.10 -7.33 -11.11
C ASP A 35 6.93 -7.71 -9.63
N GLY A 36 5.78 -8.27 -9.25
CA GLY A 36 5.49 -8.69 -7.89
C GLY A 36 5.16 -7.51 -6.97
N CYS A 37 3.91 -7.44 -6.50
CA CYS A 37 3.57 -6.46 -5.46
C CYS A 37 3.81 -7.09 -4.08
N SER A 38 4.73 -6.53 -3.28
CA SER A 38 4.96 -6.98 -1.90
C SER A 38 3.71 -6.83 -1.02
N GLY A 39 2.81 -5.91 -1.37
CA GLY A 39 1.62 -5.59 -0.59
C GLY A 39 1.93 -4.87 0.73
N VAL A 40 3.19 -4.47 0.96
CA VAL A 40 3.64 -3.74 2.14
C VAL A 40 3.86 -2.27 1.78
N ARG A 41 3.28 -1.35 2.57
CA ARG A 41 3.44 0.10 2.37
C ARG A 41 4.93 0.48 2.39
N ASN A 42 5.34 1.40 1.53
CA ASN A 42 6.66 2.00 1.66
C ASN A 42 6.69 2.91 2.89
N LYS A 43 7.40 2.53 3.95
CA LYS A 43 7.53 3.35 5.17
C LYS A 43 8.40 4.58 4.93
N ALA A 44 9.44 4.46 4.10
CA ALA A 44 10.38 5.53 3.77
C ALA A 44 10.04 6.26 2.45
N ALA A 45 8.75 6.38 2.11
CA ALA A 45 8.36 7.14 0.93
C ALA A 45 8.66 8.63 1.14
N TYR A 46 9.28 9.27 0.14
CA TYR A 46 9.51 10.71 0.18
C TYR A 46 8.17 11.46 0.26
N VAL A 47 8.08 12.40 1.20
CA VAL A 47 6.97 13.35 1.32
C VAL A 47 7.57 14.74 1.15
N PRO A 48 7.06 15.56 0.21
CA PRO A 48 7.58 16.91 0.02
C PRO A 48 7.30 17.76 1.26
N MET A 49 8.18 18.71 1.56
CA MET A 49 8.15 19.45 2.83
C MET A 49 6.84 20.21 3.06
N ASN A 50 6.19 20.67 1.98
CA ASN A 50 4.90 21.35 2.03
C ASN A 50 3.72 20.43 2.43
N GLU A 51 3.86 19.11 2.27
CA GLU A 51 2.85 18.10 2.64
C GLU A 51 3.29 17.31 3.89
N TYR A 52 4.45 17.64 4.46
CA TYR A 52 4.96 16.97 5.65
C TYR A 52 4.18 17.41 6.89
N GLY A 53 3.16 16.64 7.23
CA GLY A 53 2.33 16.85 8.41
C GLY A 53 2.65 15.91 9.57
N TYR A 54 1.86 16.03 10.63
CA TYR A 54 1.97 15.22 11.84
C TYR A 54 1.91 13.70 11.59
N MET A 55 1.08 13.25 10.64
CA MET A 55 0.98 11.83 10.30
C MET A 55 2.24 11.29 9.63
N SER A 56 2.94 12.11 8.84
CA SER A 56 4.21 11.73 8.22
C SER A 56 5.29 11.59 9.30
N LEU A 57 5.36 12.56 10.23
CA LEU A 57 6.24 12.50 11.40
C LEU A 57 6.01 11.25 12.25
N MET A 58 4.76 10.90 12.54
CA MET A 58 4.46 9.70 13.32
C MET A 58 4.87 8.40 12.60
N ASN A 59 4.68 8.32 11.28
CA ASN A 59 5.16 7.17 10.52
C ASN A 59 6.68 7.03 10.60
N ASP A 60 7.41 8.15 10.49
CA ASP A 60 8.88 8.17 10.57
C ASP A 60 9.36 7.78 11.98
N TYR A 61 8.70 8.32 13.01
CA TYR A 61 8.99 7.99 14.41
C TYR A 61 8.83 6.48 14.69
N THR A 62 7.67 5.91 14.33
CA THR A 62 7.42 4.46 14.49
C THR A 62 8.40 3.62 13.69
N PHE A 63 8.78 4.06 12.48
CA PHE A 63 9.77 3.37 11.68
C PHE A 63 11.15 3.32 12.36
N LEU A 64 11.59 4.41 12.96
CA LEU A 64 12.86 4.48 13.70
C LEU A 64 12.83 3.62 14.97
N GLU A 65 11.72 3.60 15.70
CA GLU A 65 11.55 2.73 16.88
C GLU A 65 11.62 1.23 16.53
N GLU A 66 11.08 0.83 15.37
CA GLU A 66 11.17 -0.55 14.89
C GLU A 66 12.60 -0.95 14.51
N MET A 67 13.42 -0.01 14.05
CA MET A 67 14.82 -0.28 13.67
C MET A 67 15.78 -0.38 14.86
N GLY A 68 15.45 0.26 15.99
CA GLY A 68 16.24 0.22 17.21
C GLY A 68 16.06 -1.04 18.06
N ARG A 69 15.28 -2.02 17.58
CA ARG A 69 14.96 -3.27 18.28
C ARG A 69 15.76 -4.47 17.78
#